data_AF-A0A356AZA8-F1
#
_entry.id   AF-A0A356AZA8-F1
#
_cell.length_a   1.000
_cell.length_b   1.000
_cell.length_c   1.000
_cell.angle_alpha   90.00
_cell.angle_beta   90.00
_cell.angle_gamma   90.00
#
_symmetry.space_group_name_H-M   'P 1'
#
loop_
_entity.id
_entity.type
_entity.pdbx_description
1 polymer ?
#
loop_
_entity_poly.entity_id
_entity_poly.type
_entity_poly.pdbx_seq_one_letter_code
_entity_poly.pdbx_strand_id
1 'polypeptide(L)' 'FNVPLVTLTDVPGYLPGKDQEYDGIIRHGAKLLYAFSEATVPKINVITGKAYGGAYIAMNSKHLGADID' A
#
# COMPACT_ATOMS: atom_id res chain seq x y z
N PHE A 1 8.88 9.66 -14.93
CA PHE A 1 7.94 10.81 -15.03
C PHE A 1 7.99 11.76 -13.83
N ASN A 2 8.68 11.42 -12.72
CA ASN A 2 8.86 12.31 -11.55
C ASN A 2 7.56 12.92 -11.01
N VAL A 3 6.46 12.19 -11.14
CA VAL A 3 5.14 12.63 -10.66
C VAL A 3 5.05 12.24 -9.18
N PRO A 4 4.76 13.19 -8.28
CA PRO A 4 4.51 12.89 -6.86
C PRO A 4 3.31 11.97 -6.68
N LEU A 5 3.33 11.16 -5.62
CA LEU A 5 2.22 10.26 -5.29
C LEU A 5 1.47 10.79 -4.07
N VAL A 6 0.14 10.84 -4.19
CA VAL A 6 -0.76 11.07 -3.06
C VAL A 6 -1.66 9.85 -2.93
N THR A 7 -1.60 9.19 -1.77
CA THR A 7 -2.39 8.01 -1.44
C THR A 7 -3.50 8.39 -0.48
N LEU A 8 -4.73 7.97 -0.78
CA LEU A 8 -5.88 8.11 0.13
C LEU A 8 -6.16 6.75 0.76
N THR A 9 -5.90 6.62 2.06
CA THR A 9 -5.98 5.33 2.77
C THR A 9 -7.28 5.20 3.55
N ASP A 10 -8.14 4.29 3.09
CA ASP A 10 -9.28 3.73 3.83
C ASP A 10 -9.39 2.23 3.48
N VAL A 11 -8.55 1.41 4.12
CA VAL A 11 -8.42 -0.01 3.84
C VAL A 11 -8.61 -0.87 5.11
N PRO A 12 -9.55 -1.83 5.10
CA PRO A 12 -9.77 -2.73 6.23
C PRO A 12 -8.80 -3.92 6.27
N GLY A 13 -8.15 -4.25 5.15
CA GLY A 13 -7.34 -5.45 4.98
C GLY A 13 -7.31 -5.93 3.53
N TYR A 14 -6.60 -7.03 3.27
CA TYR A 14 -6.73 -7.78 2.02
C TYR A 14 -7.99 -8.65 2.06
N LEU A 15 -8.54 -8.98 0.89
CA LEU A 15 -9.70 -9.87 0.76
C LEU A 15 -9.27 -11.31 1.17
N PRO A 16 -9.87 -11.90 2.22
CA PRO A 16 -9.58 -13.29 2.56
C PRO A 16 -10.27 -14.24 1.58
N GLY A 17 -9.68 -15.41 1.35
CA GLY A 17 -10.33 -16.49 0.60
C GLY A 17 -9.33 -17.44 -0.03
N LYS A 18 -9.70 -18.72 -0.11
CA LYS A 18 -8.86 -19.76 -0.73
C LYS A 18 -8.53 -19.43 -2.19
N ASP A 19 -9.50 -18.88 -2.90
CA ASP A 19 -9.34 -18.49 -4.31
C ASP A 19 -8.29 -17.38 -4.44
N GLN A 20 -8.27 -16.39 -3.54
CA GLN A 20 -7.25 -15.33 -3.54
C GLN A 20 -5.84 -15.88 -3.30
N GLU A 21 -5.70 -16.87 -2.42
CA GLU A 21 -4.42 -17.53 -2.18
C GLU A 21 -3.92 -18.27 -3.43
N TYR A 22 -4.78 -19.02 -4.12
CA TYR A 22 -4.43 -19.72 -5.37
C TYR A 22 -4.17 -18.77 -6.53
N ASP A 23 -4.91 -17.66 -6.60
CA ASP A 23 -4.71 -16.58 -7.57
C ASP A 23 -3.44 -15.77 -7.26
N GLY A 24 -2.74 -16.07 -6.16
CA GLY A 24 -1.42 -15.54 -5.84
C GLY A 24 -1.44 -14.19 -5.15
N ILE A 25 -2.44 -13.92 -4.30
CA ILE A 25 -2.59 -12.65 -3.57
C ILE A 25 -1.31 -12.19 -2.86
N ILE A 26 -0.49 -13.13 -2.34
CA ILE A 26 0.81 -12.83 -1.73
C ILE A 26 1.74 -12.15 -2.75
N ARG A 27 1.89 -12.74 -3.94
CA ARG A 27 2.76 -12.20 -5.01
C ARG A 27 2.19 -10.93 -5.59
N HIS A 28 0.86 -10.83 -5.72
CA HIS A 28 0.20 -9.63 -6.24
C HIS A 28 0.26 -8.46 -5.26
N GLY A 29 0.00 -8.68 -3.97
CA GLY A 29 0.14 -7.68 -2.91
C GLY A 29 1.58 -7.19 -2.74
N ALA A 30 2.56 -8.09 -2.85
CA ALA A 30 3.98 -7.74 -2.81
C ALA A 30 4.40 -6.74 -3.90
N LYS A 31 3.72 -6.72 -5.07
CA LYS A 31 4.01 -5.74 -6.14
C LYS A 31 3.67 -4.31 -5.72
N LEU A 32 2.60 -4.12 -4.95
CA LEU A 32 2.22 -2.79 -4.46
C LEU A 32 3.23 -2.28 -3.42
N LEU A 33 3.62 -3.17 -2.49
CA LEU A 33 4.68 -2.90 -1.52
C LEU A 33 6.00 -2.54 -2.22
N TYR A 34 6.38 -3.31 -3.23
CA TYR A 34 7.57 -3.05 -4.05
C TYR A 34 7.47 -1.68 -4.74
N ALA A 35 6.35 -1.38 -5.40
CA ALA A 35 6.18 -0.13 -6.14
C ALA A 35 6.31 1.12 -5.24
N PHE A 36 5.72 1.11 -4.04
CA PHE A 36 5.84 2.23 -3.12
C PHE A 36 7.21 2.31 -2.43
N SER A 37 7.82 1.18 -2.07
CA SER A 37 9.15 1.15 -1.45
C SER A 37 10.27 1.53 -2.41
N GLU A 38 10.15 1.20 -3.69
CA GLU A 38 11.12 1.58 -4.73
C GLU A 38 10.93 3.04 -5.19
N ALA A 39 9.71 3.58 -5.12
CA ALA A 39 9.43 4.94 -5.57
C ALA A 39 10.19 6.00 -4.77
N THR A 40 11.06 6.74 -5.45
CA THR A 40 11.87 7.83 -4.86
C THR A 40 11.27 9.23 -5.02
N VAL A 41 10.11 9.33 -5.67
CA VAL A 41 9.37 10.60 -5.77
C VAL A 41 8.80 10.99 -4.41
N PRO A 42 8.41 12.27 -4.21
CA PRO A 42 7.66 12.67 -3.03
C PRO A 42 6.36 11.88 -2.91
N LYS A 43 6.11 11.36 -1.70
CA LYS A 43 4.99 10.48 -1.37
C LYS A 43 4.26 11.01 -0.14
N ILE A 44 2.97 11.32 -0.29
CA ILE A 44 2.08 11.73 0.81
C ILE A 44 1.00 10.65 0.96
N ASN A 45 0.77 10.20 2.18
CA ASN A 45 -0.39 9.40 2.52
C ASN A 45 -1.37 10.24 3.34
N VAL A 46 -2.67 10.08 3.07
CA VAL A 46 -3.74 10.72 3.82
C VAL A 46 -4.71 9.62 4.24
N ILE A 47 -4.72 9.31 5.54
CA ILE A 47 -5.64 8.32 6.09
C ILE A 47 -7.02 8.97 6.25
N THR A 48 -7.99 8.54 5.43
CA THR A 48 -9.36 9.03 5.45
C THR A 48 -10.29 8.17 6.29
N GLY A 49 -9.87 6.94 6.64
CA GLY A 49 -10.70 5.99 7.38
C GLY A 49 -9.89 4.86 8.00
N LYS A 50 -10.26 3.61 7.69
CA LYS A 50 -9.62 2.41 8.22
C LYS A 50 -8.20 2.29 7.72
N ALA A 51 -7.30 1.86 8.59
CA ALA A 51 -5.89 1.61 8.24
C ALA A 51 -5.37 0.45 9.10
N TYR A 52 -5.64 -0.80 8.66
CA TYR A 52 -5.35 -1.98 9.47
C TYR A 52 -4.26 -2.89 8.87
N GLY A 53 -3.35 -3.30 9.75
CA GLY A 53 -2.37 -4.37 9.51
C GLY A 53 -1.51 -4.18 8.26
N GLY A 54 -1.23 -5.30 7.57
CA GLY A 54 -0.41 -5.29 6.35
C GLY A 54 -1.00 -4.49 5.19
N ALA A 55 -2.31 -4.25 5.17
CA ALA A 55 -2.94 -3.44 4.13
C ALA A 55 -2.62 -1.95 4.30
N TYR A 56 -2.59 -1.43 5.53
CA TYR A 56 -2.08 -0.08 5.79
C TYR A 56 -0.62 0.05 5.33
N ILE A 57 0.23 -0.94 5.65
CA ILE A 57 1.63 -0.91 5.23
C ILE A 57 1.74 -0.84 3.70
N ALA A 58 0.93 -1.63 2.99
CA ALA A 58 0.88 -1.65 1.54
C ALA A 58 0.34 -0.35 0.90
N MET A 59 -0.40 0.47 1.64
CA MET A 59 -0.96 1.74 1.18
C MET A 59 -0.03 2.92 1.48
N ASN A 60 1.25 2.81 1.11
CA ASN A 60 2.23 3.88 1.24
C ASN A 60 2.38 4.41 2.68
N SER A 61 2.52 3.52 3.66
CA SER A 61 2.75 3.93 5.06
C SER A 61 4.10 4.64 5.26
N LYS A 62 4.25 5.33 6.38
CA LYS A 62 5.54 5.91 6.80
C LYS A 62 6.70 4.90 6.79
N HIS A 63 6.42 3.65 7.18
CA HIS A 63 7.42 2.57 7.19
C HIS A 63 7.88 2.15 5.80
N LEU A 64 7.06 2.42 4.78
CA LEU A 64 7.35 2.11 3.38
C LEU A 64 8.02 3.29 2.64
N GLY A 65 8.31 4.39 3.34
CA GLY A 65 9.03 5.53 2.79
C GLY A 65 8.15 6.71 2.36
N ALA A 66 6.92 6.81 2.86
CA ALA A 66 6.14 8.04 2.72
C ALA A 66 6.81 9.21 3.46
N ASP A 67 6.83 10.38 2.84
CA ASP A 67 7.38 11.60 3.42
C ASP A 67 6.46 12.16 4.51
N ILE A 68 5.16 12.04 4.29
CA ILE A 68 4.09 12.46 5.21
C ILE A 68 3.03 11.36 5.23
N ASP A 69 2.51 11.02 6.41
CA ASP A 69 1.49 10.01 6.68
C ASP A 69 0.55 10.51 7.79
#